data_AF-A0A2H0D2Z2-F1
#
_entry.id   AF-A0A2H0D2Z2-F1
#
_cell.length_a   1.000
_cell.length_b   1.000
_cell.length_c   1.000
_cell.angle_alpha   90.00
_cell.angle_beta   90.00
_cell.angle_gamma   90.00
#
_symmetry.space_group_name_H-M   'P 1'
#
loop_
_entity.id
_entity.type
_entity.pdbx_description
1 polymer ?
#
loop_
_entity_poly.entity_id
_entity_poly.type
_entity_poly.pdbx_seq_one_letter_code
_entity_poly.pdbx_strand_id
1 'polypeptide(L)'
;MIRRNFSVLFLFLLCFVEISAQQNPGAKSISLANADIASSSDAFSLFTNPSGLAQMNWIEGGVFYSPSPFGVKELSNAFFAASIPTKYGSFGFGVTTYGFELYKENKFVLAYANRYAKNFFYGVSLSLNHLSIKNYGVDNAFTFALGALYYISSNLRFAFAAENLNKASWGKEKNQIPTAYLSGVS
;
A
#
# COMPACT_ATOMS: atom_id res chain seq x y z
N MET A 1 -26.58 -18.71 26.73
CA MET A 1 -25.56 -18.21 27.68
C MET A 1 -24.23 -18.03 26.92
N ILE A 2 -24.12 -17.04 26.01
CA ILE A 2 -22.91 -16.81 25.15
C ILE A 2 -22.64 -15.30 25.07
N ARG A 3 -22.48 -14.62 26.21
CA ARG A 3 -22.27 -13.17 26.23
C ARG A 3 -21.00 -12.70 26.93
N ARG A 4 -20.15 -13.61 27.43
CA ARG A 4 -19.05 -13.24 28.34
C ARG A 4 -17.64 -13.27 27.75
N ASN A 5 -17.46 -13.69 26.50
CA ASN A 5 -16.14 -13.84 25.88
C ASN A 5 -15.85 -12.87 24.72
N PHE A 6 -16.83 -12.06 24.31
CA PHE A 6 -16.64 -11.09 23.20
C PHE A 6 -15.66 -9.98 23.57
N SER A 7 -15.70 -9.52 24.83
CA SER A 7 -14.81 -8.48 25.35
C SER A 7 -13.35 -8.95 25.41
N VAL A 8 -13.10 -10.23 25.73
CA VAL A 8 -11.74 -10.79 25.80
C VAL A 8 -11.16 -11.00 24.40
N LEU A 9 -11.97 -11.43 23.44
CA LEU A 9 -11.57 -11.55 22.04
C LEU A 9 -11.25 -10.18 21.41
N PHE A 10 -12.06 -9.17 21.72
CA PHE A 10 -11.83 -7.78 21.30
C PHE A 10 -10.56 -7.19 21.94
N LEU A 11 -10.29 -7.50 23.22
CA LEU A 11 -9.05 -7.11 23.90
C LEU A 11 -7.81 -7.78 23.27
N PHE A 12 -7.93 -9.04 22.85
CA PHE A 12 -6.83 -9.78 22.22
C PHE A 12 -6.49 -9.25 20.80
N LEU A 13 -7.51 -8.76 20.07
CA LEU A 13 -7.35 -8.07 18.79
C LEU A 13 -6.63 -6.71 18.91
N LEU A 14 -6.71 -6.06 20.08
CA LEU A 14 -6.02 -4.78 20.34
C LEU A 14 -4.54 -4.94 20.71
N CYS A 15 -4.06 -6.15 21.00
CA CYS A 15 -2.68 -6.39 21.45
C CYS A 15 -1.65 -6.60 20.32
N PHE A 16 -2.07 -6.62 19.05
CA PHE A 16 -1.17 -6.78 17.88
C PHE A 16 -1.15 -5.53 16.99
N VAL A 17 -1.15 -4.34 17.59
CA VAL A 17 -0.93 -3.11 16.82
C VAL A 17 0.57 -2.95 16.62
N GLU A 18 1.08 -3.44 15.49
CA GLU A 18 2.35 -2.94 14.98
C GLU A 18 2.15 -1.48 14.59
N ILE A 19 2.81 -0.57 15.31
CA ILE A 19 2.84 0.85 14.95
C ILE A 19 3.79 0.98 13.76
N SER A 20 3.25 0.79 12.56
CA SER A 20 3.94 1.14 11.34
C SER A 20 3.83 2.63 11.12
N ALA A 21 4.96 3.35 11.13
CA ALA A 21 5.03 4.78 10.82
C ALA A 21 4.78 5.09 9.33
N GLN A 22 4.57 4.07 8.50
CA GLN A 22 4.41 4.22 7.06
C GLN A 22 3.03 4.81 6.74
N GLN A 23 3.04 5.99 6.14
CA GLN A 23 1.84 6.67 5.66
C GLN A 23 1.47 6.10 4.29
N ASN A 24 0.32 5.45 4.19
CA ASN A 24 -0.24 5.10 2.90
C ASN A 24 -0.98 6.31 2.32
N PRO A 25 -0.87 6.54 1.00
CA PRO A 25 -1.48 7.69 0.37
C PRO A 25 -2.99 7.52 0.20
N GLY A 26 -3.67 8.65 0.03
CA GLY A 26 -5.08 8.70 -0.29
C GLY A 26 -5.92 9.18 0.89
N ALA A 27 -6.77 10.17 0.64
CA ALA A 27 -7.62 10.76 1.67
C ALA A 27 -8.52 9.73 2.36
N LYS A 28 -8.98 8.71 1.61
CA LYS A 28 -9.77 7.59 2.12
C LYS A 28 -8.96 6.70 3.07
N SER A 29 -7.75 6.29 2.68
CA SER A 29 -6.90 5.45 3.54
C SER A 29 -6.61 6.18 4.85
N ILE A 30 -6.21 7.46 4.78
CA ILE A 30 -5.90 8.30 5.94
C ILE A 30 -7.13 8.50 6.85
N SER A 31 -8.32 8.76 6.29
CA SER A 31 -9.53 8.94 7.10
C SER A 31 -9.98 7.66 7.81
N LEU A 32 -9.56 6.50 7.29
CA LEU A 32 -9.77 5.18 7.88
C LEU A 32 -8.56 4.71 8.71
N ALA A 33 -7.65 5.61 9.10
CA ALA A 33 -6.43 5.28 9.85
C ALA A 33 -5.58 4.19 9.18
N ASN A 34 -5.52 4.19 7.85
CA ASN A 34 -4.87 3.19 6.98
C ASN A 34 -5.46 1.76 7.10
N ALA A 35 -6.68 1.62 7.63
CA ALA A 35 -7.40 0.34 7.74
C ALA A 35 -8.26 0.07 6.49
N ASP A 36 -7.70 0.25 5.29
CA ASP A 36 -8.45 0.19 4.04
C ASP A 36 -8.04 -0.96 3.10
N ILE A 37 -7.12 -1.85 3.51
CA ILE A 37 -6.60 -2.94 2.67
C ILE A 37 -7.66 -3.88 2.06
N ALA A 38 -8.76 -4.13 2.79
CA ALA A 38 -9.88 -4.94 2.32
C ALA A 38 -10.95 -4.11 1.56
N SER A 39 -10.90 -2.80 1.74
CA SER A 39 -11.74 -1.82 1.04
C SER A 39 -11.02 -1.16 -0.14
N SER A 40 -9.81 -1.62 -0.51
CA SER A 40 -8.95 -1.05 -1.56
C SER A 40 -9.64 -1.02 -2.92
N SER A 41 -10.19 0.12 -3.31
CA SER A 41 -11.07 0.26 -4.49
C SER A 41 -10.86 1.59 -5.20
N ASP A 42 -9.62 2.05 -5.24
CA ASP A 42 -9.20 3.34 -5.79
C ASP A 42 -7.79 3.23 -6.39
N ALA A 43 -7.36 4.25 -7.13
CA ALA A 43 -6.05 4.28 -7.78
C ALA A 43 -4.89 4.16 -6.77
N PHE A 44 -5.03 4.70 -5.55
CA PHE A 44 -3.98 4.65 -4.52
C PHE A 44 -3.76 3.23 -3.96
N SER A 45 -4.71 2.32 -4.17
CA SER A 45 -4.58 0.91 -3.81
C SER A 45 -3.34 0.23 -4.42
N LEU A 46 -2.78 0.76 -5.53
CA LEU A 46 -1.53 0.25 -6.11
C LEU A 46 -0.32 0.31 -5.14
N PHE A 47 -0.36 1.20 -4.15
CA PHE A 47 0.69 1.38 -3.15
C PHE A 47 0.56 0.46 -1.94
N THR A 48 -0.60 -0.18 -1.75
CA THR A 48 -0.91 -0.97 -0.56
C THR A 48 -1.30 -2.40 -0.93
N ASN A 49 -2.37 -2.57 -1.71
CA ASN A 49 -2.84 -3.84 -2.20
C ASN A 49 -3.18 -3.74 -3.69
N PRO A 50 -2.26 -4.17 -4.59
CA PRO A 50 -2.48 -4.04 -6.03
C PRO A 50 -3.73 -4.78 -6.52
N SER A 51 -4.23 -5.80 -5.81
CA SER A 51 -5.48 -6.49 -6.20
C SER A 51 -6.70 -5.57 -6.21
N GLY A 52 -6.68 -4.46 -5.46
CA GLY A 52 -7.74 -3.46 -5.44
C GLY A 52 -8.03 -2.83 -6.81
N LEU A 53 -7.01 -2.72 -7.68
CA LEU A 53 -7.17 -2.16 -9.02
C LEU A 53 -8.13 -2.97 -9.89
N ALA A 54 -8.26 -4.28 -9.64
CA ALA A 54 -9.17 -5.16 -10.36
C ALA A 54 -10.63 -5.03 -9.91
N GLN A 55 -10.91 -4.29 -8.83
CA GLN A 55 -12.27 -3.94 -8.43
C GLN A 55 -12.85 -2.79 -9.27
N MET A 56 -11.98 -1.97 -9.86
CA MET A 56 -12.37 -0.76 -10.59
C MET A 56 -12.61 -1.08 -12.06
N ASN A 57 -13.77 -0.69 -12.58
CA ASN A 57 -14.11 -0.82 -14.01
C ASN A 57 -14.13 0.53 -14.75
N TRP A 58 -13.58 1.59 -14.14
CA TRP A 58 -13.36 2.91 -14.73
C TRP A 58 -11.87 3.31 -14.65
N ILE A 59 -11.46 4.24 -15.52
CA ILE A 59 -10.16 4.89 -15.40
C ILE A 59 -10.22 5.87 -14.23
N GLU A 60 -9.23 5.81 -13.35
CA GLU A 60 -9.13 6.72 -12.21
C GLU A 60 -7.71 7.23 -12.06
N GLY A 61 -7.56 8.47 -11.62
CA GLY A 61 -6.27 9.02 -11.22
C GLY A 61 -6.43 9.97 -10.05
N GLY A 62 -5.36 10.15 -9.29
CA GLY A 62 -5.36 10.97 -8.10
C GLY A 62 -3.99 11.53 -7.77
N VAL A 63 -4.00 12.70 -7.14
CA VAL A 63 -2.81 13.32 -6.53
C VAL A 63 -3.10 13.46 -5.05
N PHE A 64 -2.13 13.08 -4.23
CA PHE A 64 -2.14 13.31 -2.79
C PHE A 64 -0.88 14.09 -2.41
N TYR A 65 -1.02 15.09 -1.55
CA TYR A 65 0.10 15.90 -1.11
C TYR A 65 -0.06 16.25 0.37
N SER A 66 0.98 15.96 1.15
CA SER A 66 1.10 16.35 2.55
C SER A 66 2.37 17.18 2.74
N PRO A 67 2.25 18.52 2.83
CA PRO A 67 3.42 19.41 2.83
C PRO A 67 4.21 19.39 4.15
N SER A 68 3.56 19.04 5.26
CA SER A 68 4.17 19.09 6.59
C SER A 68 3.44 18.13 7.54
N PRO A 69 3.56 16.80 7.35
CA PRO A 69 3.02 15.84 8.31
C PRO A 69 3.49 16.18 9.72
N PHE A 70 2.54 16.25 10.66
CA PHE A 70 2.81 16.61 12.06
C PHE A 70 3.46 18.00 12.27
N GLY A 71 3.40 18.89 11.28
CA GLY A 71 4.04 20.20 11.34
C GLY A 71 5.53 20.20 10.99
N VAL A 72 6.08 19.07 10.55
CA VAL A 72 7.48 18.91 10.15
C VAL A 72 7.59 18.89 8.62
N LYS A 73 8.24 19.91 8.03
CA LYS A 73 8.36 20.07 6.57
C LYS A 73 9.27 19.02 5.95
N GLU A 74 10.24 18.52 6.72
CA GLU A 74 11.19 17.50 6.33
C GLU A 74 10.50 16.15 6.05
N LEU A 75 9.28 15.96 6.55
CA LEU A 75 8.45 14.77 6.32
C LEU A 75 7.52 14.92 5.11
N SER A 76 7.65 15.99 4.31
CA SER A 76 6.76 16.25 3.19
C SER A 76 6.69 15.05 2.24
N ASN A 77 5.50 14.79 1.72
CA ASN A 77 5.30 13.73 0.75
C ASN A 77 4.25 14.07 -0.29
N ALA A 78 4.43 13.53 -1.50
CA ALA A 78 3.50 13.65 -2.59
C ALA A 78 3.37 12.32 -3.33
N PHE A 79 2.17 12.05 -3.84
CA PHE A 79 1.84 10.83 -4.53
C PHE A 79 0.98 11.16 -5.74
N PHE A 80 1.25 10.44 -6.81
CA PHE A 80 0.40 10.38 -7.99
C PHE A 80 0.05 8.91 -8.24
N ALA A 81 -1.21 8.65 -8.56
CA ALA A 81 -1.70 7.33 -8.93
C ALA A 81 -2.60 7.43 -10.15
N ALA A 82 -2.54 6.42 -11.01
CA ALA A 82 -3.46 6.22 -12.11
C ALA A 82 -3.75 4.72 -12.25
N SER A 83 -5.00 4.38 -12.56
CA SER A 83 -5.50 3.04 -12.81
C SER A 83 -6.29 3.02 -14.11
N ILE A 84 -5.98 2.06 -14.97
CA ILE A 84 -6.59 1.89 -16.29
C ILE A 84 -7.06 0.44 -16.41
N PRO A 85 -8.37 0.15 -16.28
CA PRO A 85 -8.92 -1.17 -16.54
C PRO A 85 -8.92 -1.46 -18.04
N THR A 86 -8.56 -2.68 -18.40
CA THR A 86 -8.57 -3.18 -19.77
C THR A 86 -9.26 -4.54 -19.84
N LYS A 87 -9.51 -5.05 -21.04
CA LYS A 87 -10.05 -6.42 -21.23
C LYS A 87 -9.14 -7.53 -20.71
N TYR A 88 -7.86 -7.25 -20.48
CA TYR A 88 -6.87 -8.21 -20.00
C TYR A 88 -6.55 -8.06 -18.51
N GLY A 89 -7.22 -7.14 -17.80
CA GLY A 89 -6.93 -6.78 -16.40
C GLY A 89 -6.72 -5.28 -16.23
N SER A 90 -6.49 -4.84 -15.00
CA SER A 90 -6.25 -3.44 -14.66
C SER A 90 -4.76 -3.16 -14.52
N PHE A 91 -4.29 -2.10 -15.16
CA PHE A 91 -2.93 -1.60 -15.05
C PHE A 91 -2.90 -0.36 -14.16
N GLY A 92 -1.96 -0.32 -13.23
CA GLY A 92 -1.72 0.81 -12.35
C GLY A 92 -0.34 1.41 -12.57
N PHE A 93 -0.25 2.73 -12.48
CA PHE A 93 0.99 3.48 -12.46
C PHE A 93 0.96 4.46 -11.29
N GLY A 94 2.06 4.56 -10.55
CA GLY A 94 2.17 5.52 -9.48
C GLY A 94 3.58 6.03 -9.25
N VAL A 95 3.66 7.23 -8.69
CA VAL A 95 4.92 7.86 -8.30
C VAL A 95 4.75 8.44 -6.90
N THR A 96 5.75 8.26 -6.05
CA THR A 96 5.81 8.87 -4.72
C THR A 96 7.11 9.64 -4.57
N THR A 97 7.06 10.71 -3.78
CA THR A 97 8.24 11.41 -3.29
C THR A 97 8.06 11.69 -1.81
N TYR A 98 9.10 11.48 -1.03
CA TYR A 98 9.14 11.70 0.41
C TYR A 98 10.47 12.36 0.80
N GLY A 99 10.42 13.29 1.76
CA GLY A 99 11.58 13.92 2.34
C GLY A 99 11.78 15.37 1.89
N PHE A 100 13.05 15.79 1.86
CA PHE A 100 13.49 17.17 1.67
C PHE A 100 14.85 17.22 0.93
N GLU A 101 15.56 18.35 0.98
CA GLU A 101 16.81 18.55 0.22
C GLU A 101 17.94 17.59 0.62
N LEU A 102 18.09 17.29 1.93
CA LEU A 102 19.21 16.46 2.40
C LEU A 102 18.93 14.96 2.28
N TYR A 103 17.65 14.58 2.26
CA TYR A 103 17.20 13.20 2.23
C TYR A 103 15.95 13.10 1.39
N LYS A 104 16.00 12.34 0.30
CA LYS A 104 14.88 12.18 -0.62
C LYS A 104 14.71 10.74 -1.07
N GLU A 105 13.50 10.25 -0.89
CA GLU A 105 13.04 8.96 -1.40
C GLU A 105 12.05 9.20 -2.54
N ASN A 106 12.24 8.53 -3.66
CA ASN A 106 11.26 8.49 -4.74
C ASN A 106 10.95 7.04 -5.08
N LYS A 107 9.68 6.74 -5.33
CA LYS A 107 9.23 5.39 -5.70
C LYS A 107 8.43 5.48 -6.98
N PHE A 108 8.80 4.70 -7.98
CA PHE A 108 7.99 4.48 -9.18
C PHE A 108 7.36 3.11 -9.10
N VAL A 109 6.05 3.00 -9.33
CA VAL A 109 5.30 1.75 -9.19
C VAL A 109 4.54 1.45 -10.47
N LEU A 110 4.69 0.22 -10.95
CA LEU A 110 3.85 -0.37 -11.98
C LEU A 110 3.10 -1.54 -11.35
N ALA A 111 1.79 -1.58 -11.53
CA ALA A 111 0.94 -2.62 -10.99
C ALA A 111 0.08 -3.25 -12.09
N TYR A 112 -0.21 -4.53 -11.92
CA TYR A 112 -1.19 -5.25 -12.71
C TYR A 112 -2.09 -6.03 -11.76
N ALA A 113 -3.39 -6.00 -12.03
CA ALA A 113 -4.36 -6.74 -11.26
C ALA A 113 -5.40 -7.37 -12.16
N ASN A 114 -5.94 -8.51 -11.73
CA ASN A 114 -7.03 -9.15 -12.44
C ASN A 114 -7.95 -9.88 -11.47
N ARG A 115 -9.16 -10.15 -11.96
CA ARG A 115 -10.15 -10.97 -11.30
C ARG A 115 -10.05 -12.40 -11.85
N TYR A 116 -9.64 -13.33 -11.01
CA TYR A 116 -9.56 -14.75 -11.38
C TYR A 116 -10.94 -15.44 -11.31
N ALA A 117 -11.72 -15.13 -10.27
CA ALA A 117 -13.07 -15.66 -10.07
C ALA A 117 -14.00 -14.53 -9.65
N LYS A 118 -15.32 -14.77 -9.67
CA LYS A 118 -16.31 -13.75 -9.28
C LYS A 118 -16.00 -13.06 -7.93
N ASN A 119 -15.42 -13.82 -7.01
CA ASN A 119 -15.14 -13.37 -5.64
C ASN A 119 -13.65 -13.26 -5.33
N PHE A 120 -12.73 -13.51 -6.28
CA PHE A 120 -11.29 -13.53 -6.01
C PHE A 120 -10.53 -12.65 -7.00
N PHE A 121 -9.77 -11.72 -6.43
CA PHE A 121 -8.98 -10.71 -7.11
C PHE A 121 -7.53 -10.88 -6.67
N TYR A 122 -6.61 -10.72 -7.62
CA TYR A 122 -5.19 -10.77 -7.35
C TYR A 122 -4.50 -9.61 -8.06
N GLY A 123 -3.34 -9.22 -7.54
CA GLY A 123 -2.52 -8.19 -8.14
C GLY A 123 -1.07 -8.37 -7.80
N VAL A 124 -0.23 -7.80 -8.65
CA VAL A 124 1.21 -7.76 -8.49
C VAL A 124 1.68 -6.35 -8.75
N SER A 125 2.74 -5.92 -8.09
CA SER A 125 3.41 -4.67 -8.41
C SER A 125 4.92 -4.82 -8.40
N LEU A 126 5.56 -4.04 -9.27
CA LEU A 126 6.99 -3.83 -9.32
C LEU A 126 7.23 -2.36 -8.98
N SER A 127 8.17 -2.10 -8.09
CA SER A 127 8.57 -0.73 -7.77
C SER A 127 10.07 -0.53 -7.91
N LEU A 128 10.47 0.64 -8.38
CA LEU A 128 11.84 1.16 -8.33
C LEU A 128 11.93 2.19 -7.21
N ASN A 129 12.68 1.87 -6.17
CA ASN A 129 12.92 2.73 -5.01
C ASN A 129 14.26 3.43 -5.20
N HIS A 130 14.22 4.76 -5.30
CA HIS A 130 15.38 5.62 -5.47
C HIS A 130 15.61 6.44 -4.20
N LEU A 131 16.72 6.18 -3.52
CA LEU A 131 17.15 6.93 -2.34
C LEU A 131 18.29 7.88 -2.73
N SER A 132 18.20 9.14 -2.28
CA SER A 132 19.25 10.14 -2.44
C SER A 132 19.50 10.85 -1.12
N ILE A 133 20.76 10.84 -0.68
CA ILE A 133 21.20 11.49 0.55
C ILE A 133 22.38 12.41 0.22
N LYS A 134 22.23 13.69 0.54
CA LYS A 134 23.27 14.70 0.27
C LYS A 134 24.57 14.30 0.98
N ASN A 135 25.68 14.29 0.25
CA ASN A 135 27.02 13.86 0.69
C ASN A 135 27.22 12.35 0.94
N TYR A 136 26.17 11.53 0.84
CA TYR A 136 26.25 10.07 1.01
C TYR A 136 25.98 9.28 -0.28
N GLY A 137 25.38 9.93 -1.29
CA GLY A 137 25.18 9.38 -2.62
C GLY A 137 23.74 8.95 -2.89
N VAL A 138 23.60 8.07 -3.89
CA VAL A 138 22.29 7.56 -4.35
C VAL A 138 22.31 6.04 -4.38
N ASP A 139 21.14 5.44 -4.18
CA ASP A 139 20.95 4.01 -4.35
C ASP A 139 19.58 3.66 -4.93
N ASN A 140 19.51 2.53 -5.64
CA ASN A 140 18.33 2.07 -6.33
C ASN A 140 18.02 0.60 -5.99
N ALA A 141 16.78 0.34 -5.60
CA ALA A 141 16.33 -0.99 -5.24
C ALA A 141 14.99 -1.33 -5.89
N PHE A 142 14.92 -2.47 -6.57
CA PHE A 142 13.67 -3.00 -7.10
C PHE A 142 12.95 -3.81 -6.02
N THR A 143 11.64 -3.61 -5.88
CA THR A 143 10.80 -4.35 -4.94
C THR A 143 9.61 -4.98 -5.65
N PHE A 144 9.26 -6.20 -5.26
CA PHE A 144 8.06 -6.88 -5.73
C PHE A 144 7.02 -6.96 -4.61
N ALA A 145 5.76 -6.72 -4.95
CA ALA A 145 4.64 -6.96 -4.06
C ALA A 145 3.56 -7.82 -4.73
N LEU A 146 2.83 -8.55 -3.88
CA LEU A 146 1.67 -9.35 -4.25
C LEU A 146 0.47 -8.90 -3.41
N GLY A 147 -0.71 -8.95 -4.01
CA GLY A 147 -1.96 -8.62 -3.37
C GLY A 147 -3.04 -9.63 -3.72
N ALA A 148 -3.91 -9.91 -2.76
CA ALA A 148 -5.09 -10.74 -2.90
C ALA A 148 -6.27 -10.11 -2.17
N LEU A 149 -7.46 -10.27 -2.75
CA LEU A 149 -8.70 -9.82 -2.15
C LEU A 149 -9.81 -10.83 -2.47
N TYR A 150 -10.54 -11.22 -1.45
CA TYR A 150 -11.57 -12.25 -1.51
C TYR A 150 -12.88 -11.77 -0.90
N TYR A 151 -13.97 -11.92 -1.66
CA TYR A 151 -15.33 -11.65 -1.20
C TYR A 151 -15.88 -12.92 -0.54
N ILE A 152 -15.89 -12.91 0.80
CA ILE A 152 -16.50 -13.98 1.60
C ILE A 152 -18.02 -13.93 1.45
N SER A 153 -18.60 -12.73 1.47
CA SER A 153 -20.02 -12.48 1.18
C SER A 153 -20.20 -11.13 0.49
N SER A 154 -21.44 -10.70 0.23
CA SER A 154 -21.71 -9.38 -0.33
C SER A 154 -21.23 -8.23 0.57
N ASN A 155 -21.16 -8.48 1.89
CA ASN A 155 -20.88 -7.48 2.92
C ASN A 155 -19.61 -7.79 3.71
N LEU A 156 -18.83 -8.80 3.29
CA LEU A 156 -17.62 -9.20 3.99
C LEU A 156 -16.54 -9.56 2.99
N ARG A 157 -15.41 -8.87 3.12
CA ARG A 157 -14.21 -9.06 2.33
C ARG A 157 -13.04 -9.36 3.23
N PHE A 158 -12.10 -10.13 2.70
CA PHE A 158 -10.80 -10.36 3.29
C PHE A 158 -9.73 -9.97 2.27
N ALA A 159 -8.64 -9.37 2.72
CA ALA A 159 -7.52 -9.01 1.88
C ALA A 159 -6.19 -9.34 2.55
N PHE A 160 -5.21 -9.60 1.69
CA PHE A 160 -3.83 -9.85 2.06
C PHE A 160 -2.90 -9.19 1.05
N ALA A 161 -1.83 -8.58 1.50
CA ALA A 161 -0.75 -8.07 0.68
C ALA A 161 0.59 -8.40 1.30
N ALA A 162 1.59 -8.62 0.45
CA ALA A 162 2.96 -8.84 0.85
C ALA A 162 3.87 -7.94 0.02
N GLU A 163 4.63 -7.08 0.67
CA GLU A 163 5.49 -6.08 0.06
C GLU A 163 6.97 -6.44 0.23
N ASN A 164 7.79 -6.01 -0.73
CA ASN A 164 9.23 -6.27 -0.77
C ASN A 164 9.58 -7.76 -0.57
N LEU A 165 8.94 -8.63 -1.35
CA LEU A 165 9.09 -10.08 -1.28
C LEU A 165 10.51 -10.58 -1.60
N ASN A 166 11.24 -9.81 -2.42
CA ASN A 166 12.62 -10.07 -2.75
C ASN A 166 13.61 -9.56 -1.69
N LYS A 167 13.12 -9.01 -0.57
CA LYS A 167 13.93 -8.50 0.55
C LYS A 167 15.01 -7.51 0.09
N ALA A 168 14.64 -6.65 -0.87
CA ALA A 168 15.51 -5.58 -1.31
C ALA A 168 15.81 -4.63 -0.15
N SER A 169 16.96 -3.98 -0.22
CA SER A 169 17.43 -3.04 0.79
C SER A 169 18.30 -2.00 0.11
N TRP A 170 18.41 -0.82 0.70
CA TRP A 170 19.39 0.17 0.28
C TRP A 170 20.77 -0.14 0.88
N GLY A 171 21.82 0.06 0.10
CA GLY A 171 23.20 -0.10 0.47
C GLY A 171 23.55 -1.54 0.85
N LYS A 172 24.44 -1.66 1.84
CA LYS A 172 24.92 -2.96 2.36
C LYS A 172 24.16 -3.44 3.57
N GLU A 173 23.41 -2.54 4.21
CA GLU A 173 22.62 -2.86 5.40
C GLU A 173 21.35 -3.60 5.00
N LYS A 174 20.94 -4.57 5.81
CA LYS A 174 19.71 -5.34 5.59
C LYS A 174 18.50 -4.57 6.11
N ASN A 175 17.32 -4.87 5.55
CA ASN A 175 16.02 -4.37 6.01
C ASN A 175 15.85 -2.85 5.99
N GLN A 176 16.58 -2.14 5.13
CA GLN A 176 16.37 -0.69 4.94
C GLN A 176 15.06 -0.42 4.21
N ILE A 177 14.62 -1.36 3.35
CA ILE A 177 13.25 -1.41 2.85
C ILE A 177 12.55 -2.56 3.60
N PRO A 178 11.47 -2.31 4.34
CA PRO A 178 10.80 -3.35 5.11
C PRO A 178 10.13 -4.37 4.18
N THR A 179 10.20 -5.65 4.55
CA THR A 179 9.28 -6.66 4.03
C THR A 179 8.05 -6.65 4.93
N ALA A 180 6.92 -6.24 4.38
CA ALA A 180 5.68 -6.08 5.13
C ALA A 180 4.64 -7.12 4.69
N TYR A 181 3.88 -7.62 5.64
CA TYR A 181 2.71 -8.46 5.39
C TYR A 181 1.50 -7.78 5.99
N LEU A 182 0.55 -7.43 5.15
CA LEU A 182 -0.65 -6.74 5.55
C LEU A 182 -1.85 -7.65 5.31
N SER A 183 -2.79 -7.64 6.23
CA SER A 183 -4.06 -8.35 6.07
C SER A 183 -5.18 -7.56 6.73
N GLY A 184 -6.39 -7.74 6.26
CA GLY A 184 -7.53 -7.04 6.83
C GLY A 184 -8.87 -7.58 6.35
N VAL A 185 -9.91 -7.07 6.98
CA VAL A 185 -11.31 -7.38 6.67
C VAL A 185 -12.12 -6.09 6.57
N SER A 186 -13.16 -6.08 5.74
CA SER A 186 -14.09 -4.96 5.58
C SER A 186 -15.49 -5.44 5.24
#